data_AF-A0A521KV85-F1
#
_entry.id   AF-A0A521KV85-F1
#
_cell.length_a   1.000
_cell.length_b   1.000
_cell.length_c   1.000
_cell.angle_alpha   90.00
_cell.angle_beta   90.00
_cell.angle_gamma   90.00
#
_symmetry.space_group_name_H-M   'P 1'
#
loop_
_entity.id
_entity.type
_entity.pdbx_description
1 polymer ?
#
loop_
_entity_poly.entity_id
_entity_poly.type
_entity_poly.pdbx_seq_one_letter_code
_entity_poly.pdbx_strand_id
1 'polypeptide(L)'
;MSPRRAITLVGIGDDGCASLTSRAVSAVMKAGVLVGGERHLEFFPQFQGERIVLKDGLSSVLDRVVELAEEQNVCVLASGDPLFFGIGGLVIKRLGTEHVEIVPQPSSMQWAFARVGLKWDDASFLSLHGRSPDGFLTRLKGQAKVAIFTDEKNSPPILARRMAEHGETAWIAWVCENLGGPDERVRRFDVADLAACQDVGPLNVLLLVRSDPSWRVPCTIPFLHEDAFAKRMPKKGLITKREVRLLSLAAMGIRPDSVVWDIGAGSGSVSIEAALLAPEGLVYAVEVDPEGVEICRENLLAHAVDNVRVIAGRAPEVLA
;
A
#
# COMPACT_ATOMS: atom_id res chain seq x y z
N MET A 1 30.30 25.15 -14.47
CA MET A 1 29.13 25.13 -13.57
C MET A 1 29.66 24.84 -12.18
N SER A 2 29.42 25.71 -11.20
CA SER A 2 29.75 25.40 -9.81
C SER A 2 28.98 24.16 -9.37
N PRO A 3 29.56 23.26 -8.57
CA PRO A 3 28.84 22.09 -8.08
C PRO A 3 27.63 22.58 -7.25
N ARG A 4 26.42 22.14 -7.63
CA ARG A 4 25.19 22.40 -6.85
C ARG A 4 25.40 21.93 -5.42
N ARG A 5 24.97 22.72 -4.44
CA ARG A 5 25.00 22.29 -3.03
C ARG A 5 24.01 21.13 -2.85
N ALA A 6 24.41 20.14 -2.06
CA ALA A 6 23.57 18.98 -1.84
C ALA A 6 22.33 19.36 -1.02
N ILE A 7 21.15 18.96 -1.51
CA ILE A 7 19.91 19.02 -0.74
C ILE A 7 19.97 17.87 0.28
N THR A 8 19.71 18.16 1.55
CA THR A 8 19.71 17.12 2.59
C THR A 8 18.28 16.69 2.91
N LEU A 9 17.95 15.43 2.67
CA LEU A 9 16.72 14.79 3.12
C LEU A 9 16.93 14.23 4.52
N VAL A 10 16.16 14.72 5.48
CA VAL A 10 16.25 14.33 6.89
C VAL A 10 14.96 13.64 7.32
N GLY A 11 15.09 12.41 7.77
CA GLY A 11 14.03 11.70 8.47
C GLY A 11 13.78 12.28 9.86
N ILE A 12 12.51 12.44 10.25
CA ILE A 12 12.09 12.90 11.57
C ILE A 12 10.99 11.99 12.14
N GLY A 13 11.11 11.66 13.43
CA GLY A 13 10.11 10.94 14.21
C GLY A 13 8.97 11.84 14.71
N ASP A 14 7.97 11.24 15.33
CA ASP A 14 6.83 11.97 15.90
C ASP A 14 7.19 12.72 17.21
N ASP A 15 8.30 12.36 17.85
CA ASP A 15 8.96 13.08 18.95
C ASP A 15 9.81 14.28 18.47
N GLY A 16 9.73 14.63 17.19
CA GLY A 16 10.28 15.87 16.63
C GLY A 16 11.80 15.96 16.77
N CYS A 17 12.30 17.08 17.33
CA CYS A 17 13.74 17.31 17.48
C CYS A 17 14.47 16.23 18.29
N ALA A 18 13.79 15.54 19.22
CA ALA A 18 14.39 14.48 20.03
C ALA A 18 14.78 13.24 19.20
N SER A 19 14.09 13.01 18.08
CA SER A 19 14.33 11.90 17.17
C SER A 19 15.61 12.05 16.33
N LEU A 20 16.15 13.26 16.25
CA LEU A 20 17.19 13.60 15.30
C LEU A 20 18.56 13.10 15.76
N THR A 21 19.26 12.44 14.87
CA THR A 21 20.69 12.15 15.06
C THR A 21 21.53 13.43 15.03
N SER A 22 22.75 13.40 15.55
CA SER A 22 23.67 14.54 15.49
C SER A 22 23.92 15.02 14.04
N ARG A 23 23.93 14.10 13.07
CA ARG A 23 24.02 14.43 11.64
C ARG A 23 22.78 15.17 11.14
N ALA A 24 21.59 14.70 11.51
CA ALA A 24 20.32 15.35 11.15
C ALA A 24 20.20 16.76 11.78
N VAL A 25 20.55 16.91 13.05
CA VAL A 25 20.60 18.22 13.73
C VAL A 25 21.58 19.16 13.01
N SER A 26 22.78 18.67 12.67
CA SER A 26 23.75 19.49 11.91
C SER A 26 23.23 19.91 10.54
N ALA A 27 22.46 19.06 9.85
CA ALA A 27 21.89 19.39 8.55
C ALA A 27 20.85 20.51 8.68
N VAL A 28 19.93 20.40 9.65
CA VAL A 28 18.92 21.43 9.92
C VAL A 28 19.56 22.75 10.33
N MET A 29 20.57 22.73 11.20
CA MET A 29 21.26 23.95 11.65
C MET A 29 22.02 24.69 10.54
N LYS A 30 22.55 23.96 9.55
CA LYS A 30 23.27 24.53 8.42
C LYS A 30 22.36 24.97 7.29
N ALA A 31 21.07 24.63 7.35
CA ALA A 31 20.10 24.93 6.32
C ALA A 31 19.74 26.42 6.34
N GLY A 32 19.73 27.06 5.17
CA GLY A 32 19.10 28.37 4.97
C GLY A 32 17.60 28.22 4.74
N VAL A 33 17.18 27.07 4.24
CA VAL A 33 15.78 26.75 3.89
C VAL A 33 15.38 25.41 4.48
N LEU A 34 14.25 25.37 5.17
CA LEU A 34 13.64 24.16 5.70
C LEU A 34 12.33 23.86 4.97
N VAL A 35 12.21 22.66 4.43
CA VAL A 35 11.06 22.23 3.62
C VAL A 35 10.42 21.03 4.31
N GLY A 36 9.09 21.00 4.45
CA GLY A 36 8.44 19.89 5.13
C GLY A 36 6.93 20.05 5.21
N GLY A 37 6.23 19.03 5.71
CA GLY A 37 4.82 19.20 6.12
C GLY A 37 4.71 20.16 7.31
N GLU A 38 3.54 20.76 7.49
CA GLU A 38 3.29 21.76 8.57
C GLU A 38 3.74 21.23 9.94
N ARG A 39 3.29 20.03 10.31
CA ARG A 39 3.68 19.32 11.54
C ARG A 39 5.20 19.21 11.72
N HIS A 40 5.96 18.93 10.65
CA HIS A 40 7.42 18.80 10.77
C HIS A 40 8.09 20.15 11.02
N LEU A 41 7.60 21.21 10.37
CA LEU A 41 8.15 22.56 10.51
C LEU A 41 7.84 23.16 11.89
N GLU A 42 6.71 22.78 12.49
CA GLU A 42 6.32 23.16 13.85
C GLU A 42 7.29 22.64 14.93
N PHE A 43 8.02 21.54 14.67
CA PHE A 43 9.05 21.05 15.58
C PHE A 43 10.30 21.93 15.68
N PHE A 44 10.43 22.95 14.81
CA PHE A 44 11.59 23.85 14.77
C PHE A 44 11.18 25.31 14.95
N PRO A 45 10.52 25.70 16.07
CA PRO A 45 10.14 27.09 16.31
C PRO A 45 11.34 28.04 16.29
N GLN A 46 12.52 27.57 16.70
CA GLN A 46 13.78 28.31 16.74
C GLN A 46 14.42 28.59 15.37
N PHE A 47 13.98 27.94 14.29
CA PHE A 47 14.60 28.08 12.97
C PHE A 47 14.32 29.47 12.38
N GLN A 48 15.38 30.21 12.05
CA GLN A 48 15.30 31.61 11.58
C GLN A 48 15.32 31.74 10.04
N GLY A 49 15.60 30.65 9.31
CA GLY A 49 15.65 30.64 7.86
C GLY A 49 14.27 30.57 7.20
N GLU A 50 14.28 30.44 5.88
CA GLU A 50 13.05 30.33 5.09
C GLU A 50 12.37 28.98 5.31
N ARG A 51 11.05 28.97 5.53
CA ARG A 51 10.26 27.75 5.70
C ARG A 51 9.32 27.57 4.52
N ILE A 52 9.34 26.38 3.91
CA ILE A 52 8.48 26.04 2.77
C ILE A 52 7.63 24.84 3.16
N VAL A 53 6.31 25.04 3.18
CA VAL A 53 5.37 23.95 3.45
C VAL A 53 5.15 23.12 2.20
N LEU A 54 5.29 21.80 2.32
CA LEU A 54 4.88 20.83 1.31
C LEU A 54 3.34 20.75 1.29
N LYS A 55 2.69 21.58 0.46
CA LYS A 55 1.25 21.53 0.15
C LYS A 55 1.00 21.04 -1.28
N ASP A 56 -0.26 21.11 -1.72
CA ASP A 56 -0.70 20.78 -3.08
C ASP A 56 0.23 21.41 -4.14
N GLY A 57 0.75 20.58 -5.05
CA GLY A 57 1.71 21.01 -6.09
C GLY A 57 3.16 20.63 -5.79
N LEU A 58 3.41 19.36 -5.46
CA LEU A 58 4.75 18.84 -5.13
C LEU A 58 5.82 19.17 -6.19
N SER A 59 5.44 19.24 -7.47
CA SER A 59 6.36 19.62 -8.55
C SER A 59 6.85 21.07 -8.41
N SER A 60 5.96 22.03 -8.15
CA SER A 60 6.36 23.44 -8.05
C SER A 60 7.20 23.70 -6.80
N VAL A 61 6.92 22.99 -5.71
CA VAL A 61 7.77 23.04 -4.51
C VAL A 61 9.16 22.48 -4.80
N LEU A 62 9.25 21.36 -5.53
CA LEU A 62 10.54 20.80 -5.91
C LEU A 62 11.33 21.70 -6.86
N ASP A 63 10.67 22.37 -7.81
CA ASP A 63 11.32 23.32 -8.70
C ASP A 63 11.90 24.50 -7.90
N ARG A 64 11.14 25.06 -6.95
CA ARG A 64 11.64 26.09 -6.02
C ARG A 64 12.79 25.59 -5.15
N VAL A 65 12.74 24.34 -4.69
CA VAL A 65 13.83 23.72 -3.91
C VAL A 65 15.11 23.61 -4.75
N VAL A 66 14.99 23.29 -6.03
CA VAL A 66 16.13 23.22 -6.96
C VAL A 66 16.77 24.60 -7.11
N GLU A 67 15.97 25.64 -7.32
CA GLU A 67 16.45 27.02 -7.45
C GLU A 67 17.19 27.48 -6.19
N LEU A 68 16.59 27.27 -5.01
CA LEU A 68 17.19 27.69 -3.73
C LEU A 68 18.48 26.91 -3.39
N ALA A 69 18.60 25.66 -3.85
CA ALA A 69 19.79 24.84 -3.64
C ALA A 69 21.03 25.33 -4.41
N GLU A 70 20.87 26.26 -5.36
CA GLU A 70 22.01 26.89 -6.05
C GLU A 70 22.74 27.90 -5.15
N GLU A 71 22.03 28.53 -4.21
CA GLU A 71 22.55 29.61 -3.37
C GLU A 71 22.69 29.22 -1.89
N GLN A 72 21.82 28.33 -1.39
CA GLN A 72 21.68 28.01 0.02
C GLN A 72 21.63 26.49 0.28
N ASN A 73 21.91 26.09 1.52
CA ASN A 73 21.68 24.71 1.93
C ASN A 73 20.19 24.50 2.19
N VAL A 74 19.59 23.53 1.52
CA VAL A 74 18.18 23.18 1.69
C VAL A 74 18.08 21.86 2.45
N CYS A 75 17.30 21.86 3.54
CA CYS A 75 16.97 20.67 4.31
C CYS A 75 15.49 20.34 4.11
N VAL A 76 15.19 19.12 3.66
CA VAL A 76 13.83 18.62 3.49
C VAL A 76 13.53 17.59 4.56
N LEU A 77 12.52 17.85 5.38
CA LEU A 77 12.05 16.99 6.46
C LEU A 77 10.97 16.03 5.97
N ALA A 78 11.20 14.73 6.19
CA ALA A 78 10.26 13.66 5.87
C ALA A 78 9.96 12.83 7.13
N SER A 79 8.73 12.32 7.29
CA SER A 79 8.42 11.42 8.40
C SER A 79 9.17 10.09 8.21
N GLY A 80 9.79 9.56 9.25
CA GLY A 80 10.43 8.25 9.15
C GLY A 80 11.66 8.25 8.25
N ASP A 81 11.78 7.21 7.44
CA ASP A 81 12.82 7.08 6.43
C ASP A 81 12.38 7.81 5.13
N PRO A 82 13.13 8.83 4.65
CA PRO A 82 12.79 9.54 3.41
C PRO A 82 12.65 8.65 2.17
N LEU A 83 13.29 7.48 2.13
CA LEU A 83 13.29 6.53 1.02
C LEU A 83 12.23 5.44 1.11
N PHE A 84 11.56 5.30 2.26
CA PHE A 84 10.59 4.22 2.47
C PHE A 84 9.15 4.75 2.36
N PHE A 85 8.59 4.68 1.15
CA PHE A 85 7.31 5.32 0.79
C PHE A 85 7.25 6.84 1.02
N GLY A 86 8.42 7.47 1.20
CA GLY A 86 8.57 8.91 1.44
C GLY A 86 8.88 9.72 0.17
N ILE A 87 9.14 11.02 0.38
CA ILE A 87 9.39 12.00 -0.68
C ILE A 87 10.75 11.80 -1.39
N GLY A 88 11.67 11.06 -0.79
CA GLY A 88 13.05 10.98 -1.25
C GLY A 88 13.21 10.39 -2.64
N GLY A 89 12.39 9.41 -3.01
CA GLY A 89 12.40 8.86 -4.38
C GLY A 89 12.05 9.90 -5.45
N LEU A 90 11.11 10.82 -5.14
CA LEU A 90 10.74 11.90 -6.06
C LEU A 90 11.86 12.95 -6.17
N VAL A 91 12.45 13.31 -5.02
CA VAL A 91 13.57 14.27 -4.97
C VAL A 91 14.76 13.73 -5.77
N ILE A 92 15.16 12.47 -5.55
CA ILE A 92 16.25 11.83 -6.30
C ILE A 92 15.94 11.80 -7.80
N LYS A 93 14.71 11.40 -8.18
CA LYS A 93 14.32 11.34 -9.60
C LYS A 93 14.44 12.71 -10.30
N ARG A 94 14.18 13.80 -9.58
CA ARG A 94 14.21 15.17 -10.12
C ARG A 94 15.61 15.75 -10.15
N LEU A 95 16.41 15.49 -9.12
CA LEU A 95 17.68 16.18 -8.87
C LEU A 95 18.92 15.36 -9.22
N GLY A 96 18.82 14.03 -9.30
CA GLY A 96 19.98 13.14 -9.35
C GLY A 96 20.46 12.77 -7.96
N THR A 97 20.92 11.52 -7.79
CA THR A 97 21.36 11.00 -6.48
C THR A 97 22.62 11.67 -5.96
N GLU A 98 23.43 12.23 -6.86
CA GLU A 98 24.67 12.94 -6.58
C GLU A 98 24.44 14.32 -5.93
N HIS A 99 23.21 14.84 -6.01
CA HIS A 99 22.81 16.13 -5.47
C HIS A 99 21.97 16.01 -4.20
N VAL A 100 21.79 14.79 -3.67
CA VAL A 100 20.93 14.51 -2.53
C VAL A 100 21.71 13.76 -1.46
N GLU A 101 21.83 14.33 -0.27
CA GLU A 101 22.29 13.64 0.93
C GLU A 101 21.08 13.13 1.72
N ILE A 102 21.13 11.88 2.20
CA ILE A 102 20.01 11.27 2.92
C ILE A 102 20.46 10.90 4.33
N VAL A 103 19.74 11.42 5.31
CA VAL A 103 19.89 11.12 6.73
C VAL A 103 18.61 10.40 7.18
N PRO A 104 18.59 9.06 7.19
CA PRO A 104 17.39 8.30 7.53
C PRO A 104 17.11 8.35 9.04
N GLN A 105 15.85 8.10 9.39
CA GLN A 105 15.35 7.83 10.73
C GLN A 105 14.58 6.50 10.69
N PRO A 106 14.58 5.67 11.76
CA PRO A 106 13.84 4.42 11.73
C PRO A 106 12.38 4.63 11.33
N SER A 107 11.93 3.94 10.28
CA SER A 107 10.56 4.06 9.79
C SER A 107 9.55 3.69 10.88
N SER A 108 8.35 4.28 10.83
CA SER A 108 7.24 3.87 11.71
C SER A 108 6.89 2.38 11.56
N MET A 109 7.19 1.73 10.41
CA MET A 109 7.13 0.27 10.32
C MET A 109 8.10 -0.41 11.29
N GLN A 110 9.36 0.02 11.32
CA GLN A 110 10.37 -0.55 12.21
C GLN A 110 9.99 -0.34 13.67
N TRP A 111 9.46 0.84 14.02
CA TRP A 111 8.91 1.10 15.34
C TRP A 111 7.73 0.16 15.67
N ALA A 112 6.80 -0.04 14.74
CA ALA A 112 5.65 -0.93 14.94
C ALA A 112 6.11 -2.36 15.25
N PHE A 113 6.99 -2.92 14.43
CA PHE A 113 7.56 -4.25 14.64
C PHE A 113 8.33 -4.35 15.97
N ALA A 114 9.12 -3.33 16.32
CA ALA A 114 9.85 -3.30 17.59
C ALA A 114 8.92 -3.25 18.81
N ARG A 115 7.81 -2.50 18.74
CA ARG A 115 6.83 -2.40 19.85
C ARG A 115 6.00 -3.66 20.01
N VAL A 116 5.63 -4.29 18.90
CA VAL A 116 4.90 -5.57 18.94
C VAL A 116 5.82 -6.74 19.29
N GLY A 117 7.14 -6.59 19.13
CA GLY A 117 8.11 -7.64 19.42
C GLY A 117 8.18 -8.70 18.32
N LEU A 118 8.00 -8.29 17.06
CA LEU A 118 8.00 -9.17 15.90
C LEU A 118 9.23 -8.90 15.03
N LYS A 119 9.85 -9.97 14.53
CA LYS A 119 10.81 -9.86 13.43
C LYS A 119 10.09 -9.37 12.16
N TRP A 120 10.82 -8.71 11.27
CA TRP A 120 10.26 -7.98 10.12
C TRP A 120 10.92 -8.36 8.77
N ASP A 121 11.97 -9.19 8.78
CA ASP A 121 12.69 -9.71 7.61
C ASP A 121 11.83 -10.58 6.68
N ASP A 122 10.72 -11.10 7.19
CA ASP A 122 9.73 -11.96 6.52
C ASP A 122 8.37 -11.26 6.38
N ALA A 123 8.30 -9.96 6.62
CA ALA A 123 7.09 -9.17 6.41
C ALA A 123 7.05 -8.58 4.99
N SER A 124 5.84 -8.48 4.45
CA SER A 124 5.58 -7.69 3.25
C SER A 124 5.09 -6.29 3.62
N PHE A 125 5.44 -5.30 2.81
CA PHE A 125 5.10 -3.89 3.09
C PHE A 125 4.18 -3.36 2.01
N LEU A 126 3.03 -2.84 2.43
CA LEU A 126 2.04 -2.22 1.56
C LEU A 126 1.84 -0.77 1.96
N SER A 127 1.67 0.10 0.98
CA SER A 127 1.19 1.46 1.22
C SER A 127 -0.15 1.63 0.54
N LEU A 128 -1.18 1.90 1.34
CA LEU A 128 -2.50 2.32 0.90
C LEU A 128 -2.71 3.83 1.12
N HIS A 129 -1.72 4.51 1.71
CA HIS A 129 -1.75 5.95 1.90
C HIS A 129 -1.77 6.70 0.56
N GLY A 130 -2.87 7.40 0.30
CA GLY A 130 -3.11 8.12 -0.96
C GLY A 130 -3.34 7.22 -2.16
N ARG A 131 -3.62 5.92 -1.96
CA ARG A 131 -3.75 4.93 -3.05
C ARG A 131 -5.08 4.17 -2.98
N SER A 132 -5.48 3.54 -4.09
CA SER A 132 -6.68 2.69 -4.11
C SER A 132 -6.47 1.43 -3.25
N PRO A 133 -7.48 0.98 -2.49
CA PRO A 133 -7.46 -0.32 -1.83
C PRO A 133 -7.69 -1.50 -2.80
N ASP A 134 -7.87 -1.27 -4.09
CA ASP A 134 -8.02 -2.34 -5.09
C ASP A 134 -6.87 -3.36 -5.01
N GLY A 135 -7.21 -4.65 -5.04
CA GLY A 135 -6.25 -5.75 -4.90
C GLY A 135 -5.68 -5.95 -3.50
N PHE A 136 -6.13 -5.21 -2.48
CA PHE A 136 -5.65 -5.37 -1.12
C PHE A 136 -5.84 -6.81 -0.62
N LEU A 137 -7.04 -7.36 -0.75
CA LEU A 137 -7.34 -8.72 -0.29
C LEU A 137 -6.60 -9.76 -1.12
N THR A 138 -6.51 -9.58 -2.44
CA THR A 138 -5.75 -10.49 -3.30
C THR A 138 -4.27 -10.52 -2.88
N ARG A 139 -3.66 -9.37 -2.60
CA ARG A 139 -2.26 -9.27 -2.14
C ARG A 139 -2.05 -9.98 -0.80
N LEU A 140 -3.05 -10.02 0.09
CA LEU A 140 -2.96 -10.73 1.38
C LEU A 140 -2.91 -12.26 1.24
N LYS A 141 -3.39 -12.84 0.14
CA LYS A 141 -3.47 -14.31 -0.04
C LYS A 141 -2.11 -14.99 0.04
N GLY A 142 -1.06 -14.34 -0.45
CA GLY A 142 0.31 -14.86 -0.45
C GLY A 142 1.10 -14.56 0.83
N GLN A 143 0.51 -13.89 1.82
CA GLN A 143 1.27 -13.28 2.91
C GLN A 143 0.93 -13.88 4.27
N ALA A 144 1.99 -14.14 5.06
CA ALA A 144 1.86 -14.52 6.47
C ALA A 144 1.81 -13.30 7.39
N LYS A 145 2.48 -12.22 6.98
CA LYS A 145 2.72 -11.03 7.78
C LYS A 145 2.87 -9.82 6.88
N VAL A 146 2.07 -8.80 7.14
CA VAL A 146 1.99 -7.60 6.30
C VAL A 146 1.95 -6.37 7.19
N ALA A 147 2.71 -5.35 6.82
CA ALA A 147 2.68 -4.04 7.44
C ALA A 147 2.16 -3.01 6.44
N ILE A 148 1.20 -2.20 6.85
CA ILE A 148 0.40 -1.37 5.96
C ILE A 148 0.44 0.09 6.43
N PHE A 149 0.86 0.99 5.55
CA PHE A 149 0.58 2.41 5.71
C PHE A 149 -0.84 2.71 5.26
N THR A 150 -1.59 3.37 6.13
CA THR A 150 -2.99 3.71 5.94
C THR A 150 -3.19 5.22 5.83
N ASP A 151 -4.42 5.63 5.56
CA ASP A 151 -4.87 7.02 5.60
C ASP A 151 -6.31 7.09 6.13
N GLU A 152 -6.95 8.24 6.01
CA GLU A 152 -8.34 8.46 6.44
C GLU A 152 -9.35 7.61 5.64
N LYS A 153 -9.09 7.34 4.35
CA LYS A 153 -9.97 6.58 3.45
C LYS A 153 -9.76 5.07 3.56
N ASN A 154 -8.53 4.67 3.81
CA ASN A 154 -8.05 3.30 3.94
C ASN A 154 -7.62 3.02 5.39
N SER A 155 -8.40 3.49 6.36
CA SER A 155 -8.07 3.36 7.79
C SER A 155 -8.17 1.91 8.26
N PRO A 156 -7.48 1.51 9.35
CA PRO A 156 -7.51 0.14 9.83
C PRO A 156 -8.93 -0.44 10.05
N PRO A 157 -9.91 0.30 10.63
CA PRO A 157 -11.28 -0.22 10.73
C PRO A 157 -12.00 -0.39 9.39
N ILE A 158 -11.70 0.45 8.39
CA ILE A 158 -12.27 0.31 7.03
C ILE A 158 -11.70 -0.93 6.35
N LEU A 159 -10.38 -1.15 6.45
CA LEU A 159 -9.73 -2.33 5.89
C LEU A 159 -10.23 -3.61 6.56
N ALA A 160 -10.39 -3.60 7.89
CA ALA A 160 -10.93 -4.72 8.64
C ALA A 160 -12.39 -5.06 8.27
N ARG A 161 -13.24 -4.04 8.02
CA ARG A 161 -14.60 -4.25 7.49
C ARG A 161 -14.58 -4.92 6.13
N ARG A 162 -13.76 -4.42 5.20
CA ARG A 162 -13.58 -5.04 3.87
C ARG A 162 -13.11 -6.50 3.98
N MET A 163 -12.16 -6.78 4.87
CA MET A 163 -11.72 -8.14 5.15
C MET A 163 -12.86 -9.03 5.67
N ALA A 164 -13.65 -8.54 6.62
CA ALA A 164 -14.79 -9.28 7.18
C ALA A 164 -15.88 -9.56 6.13
N GLU A 165 -16.20 -8.59 5.29
CA GLU A 165 -17.17 -8.73 4.19
C GLU A 165 -16.79 -9.84 3.20
N HIS A 166 -15.49 -10.06 2.98
CA HIS A 166 -14.96 -11.09 2.09
C HIS A 166 -14.55 -12.39 2.82
N GLY A 167 -14.88 -12.52 4.11
CA GLY A 167 -14.53 -13.70 4.91
C GLY A 167 -13.03 -13.86 5.22
N GLU A 168 -12.20 -12.86 4.94
CA GLU A 168 -10.74 -12.87 5.17
C GLU A 168 -10.41 -12.49 6.63
N THR A 169 -10.86 -13.30 7.59
CA THR A 169 -10.84 -12.98 9.03
C THR A 169 -9.71 -13.63 9.82
N ALA A 170 -8.93 -14.52 9.19
CA ALA A 170 -7.86 -15.31 9.82
C ALA A 170 -6.56 -14.50 10.07
N TRP A 171 -6.70 -13.36 10.75
CA TRP A 171 -5.64 -12.40 11.02
C TRP A 171 -5.72 -11.84 12.44
N ILE A 172 -4.57 -11.67 13.07
CA ILE A 172 -4.36 -10.81 14.23
C ILE A 172 -3.91 -9.46 13.70
N ALA A 173 -4.62 -8.40 14.08
CA ALA A 173 -4.31 -7.04 13.71
C ALA A 173 -3.66 -6.28 14.86
N TRP A 174 -2.62 -5.50 14.56
CA TRP A 174 -2.04 -4.53 15.49
C TRP A 174 -2.14 -3.14 14.90
N VAL A 175 -2.78 -2.23 15.63
CA VAL A 175 -2.84 -0.82 15.27
C VAL A 175 -1.84 -0.08 16.15
N CYS A 176 -0.83 0.50 15.51
CA CYS A 176 0.26 1.20 16.16
C CYS A 176 0.18 2.68 15.80
N GLU A 177 -0.13 3.54 16.76
CA GLU A 177 -0.46 4.95 16.60
C GLU A 177 0.63 5.83 17.23
N ASN A 178 0.89 6.99 16.61
CA ASN A 178 1.81 8.02 17.10
C ASN A 178 3.18 7.45 17.56
N LEU A 179 3.72 6.52 16.77
CA LEU A 179 4.92 5.77 17.13
C LEU A 179 6.13 6.69 17.34
N GLY A 180 6.79 6.53 18.48
CA GLY A 180 7.89 7.37 18.94
C GLY A 180 7.46 8.67 19.64
N GLY A 181 6.20 9.11 19.47
CA GLY A 181 5.66 10.33 20.06
C GLY A 181 5.16 10.15 21.51
N PRO A 182 4.73 11.26 22.16
CA PRO A 182 4.21 11.23 23.53
C PRO A 182 2.87 10.50 23.66
N ASP A 183 2.08 10.49 22.59
CA ASP A 183 0.76 9.85 22.53
C ASP A 183 0.81 8.45 21.88
N GLU A 184 1.97 7.78 21.95
CA GLU A 184 2.19 6.45 21.38
C GLU A 184 1.20 5.43 21.95
N ARG A 185 0.53 4.69 21.06
CA ARG A 185 -0.45 3.67 21.46
C ARG A 185 -0.35 2.44 20.56
N VAL A 186 -0.24 1.25 21.15
CA VAL A 186 -0.19 -0.02 20.41
C VAL A 186 -1.28 -0.94 20.93
N ARG A 187 -2.20 -1.34 20.06
CA ARG A 187 -3.37 -2.16 20.40
C ARG A 187 -3.47 -3.38 19.50
N ARG A 188 -3.88 -4.50 20.07
CA ARG A 188 -4.13 -5.78 19.40
C ARG A 188 -5.62 -5.98 19.21
N PHE A 189 -6.02 -6.47 18.04
CA PHE A 189 -7.40 -6.79 17.69
C PHE A 189 -7.47 -8.11 16.90
N ASP A 190 -8.64 -8.74 16.92
CA ASP A 190 -9.05 -9.56 15.79
C ASP A 190 -9.68 -8.69 14.69
N VAL A 191 -10.01 -9.28 13.54
CA VAL A 191 -10.56 -8.52 12.41
C VAL A 191 -11.95 -7.95 12.72
N ALA A 192 -12.78 -8.65 13.48
CA ALA A 192 -14.15 -8.22 13.77
C ALA A 192 -14.17 -7.05 14.75
N ASP A 193 -13.36 -7.12 15.80
CA ASP A 193 -13.18 -6.06 16.80
C ASP A 193 -12.58 -4.81 16.16
N LEU A 194 -11.58 -4.97 15.27
CA LEU A 194 -11.00 -3.84 14.56
C LEU A 194 -12.02 -3.19 13.61
N ALA A 195 -12.86 -3.98 12.94
CA ALA A 195 -13.91 -3.48 12.06
C ALA A 195 -14.94 -2.61 12.80
N ALA A 196 -15.19 -2.88 14.09
CA ALA A 196 -16.08 -2.10 14.95
C ALA A 196 -15.39 -0.91 15.64
N CYS A 197 -14.06 -0.79 15.56
CA CYS A 197 -13.30 0.25 16.24
C CYS A 197 -13.54 1.63 15.59
N GLN A 198 -13.75 2.66 16.42
CA GLN A 198 -14.00 4.04 15.98
C GLN A 198 -12.90 5.02 16.40
N ASP A 199 -12.08 4.64 17.38
CA ASP A 199 -10.99 5.46 17.91
C ASP A 199 -9.67 4.95 17.35
N VAL A 200 -9.32 5.40 16.13
CA VAL A 200 -8.00 5.20 15.51
C VAL A 200 -7.49 6.56 15.02
N GLY A 201 -6.32 6.96 15.52
CA GLY A 201 -5.68 8.22 15.15
C GLY A 201 -5.17 8.24 13.70
N PRO A 202 -4.97 9.44 13.10
CA PRO A 202 -4.54 9.58 11.71
C PRO A 202 -3.12 9.07 11.46
N LEU A 203 -2.22 9.20 12.44
CA LEU A 203 -0.85 8.67 12.37
C LEU A 203 -0.83 7.24 12.89
N ASN A 204 -1.00 6.27 12.00
CA ASN A 204 -1.00 4.88 12.38
C ASN A 204 -0.35 3.95 11.34
N VAL A 205 0.04 2.77 11.82
CA VAL A 205 0.52 1.63 11.04
C VAL A 205 -0.32 0.42 11.43
N LEU A 206 -0.82 -0.30 10.44
CA LEU A 206 -1.52 -1.57 10.64
C LEU A 206 -0.58 -2.74 10.35
N LEU A 207 -0.35 -3.60 11.34
CA LEU A 207 0.30 -4.89 11.15
C LEU A 207 -0.75 -5.99 11.14
N LEU A 208 -0.70 -6.86 10.14
CA LEU A 208 -1.52 -8.07 10.04
C LEU A 208 -0.61 -9.29 10.12
N VAL A 209 -0.94 -10.23 11.00
CA VAL A 209 -0.25 -11.52 11.14
C VAL A 209 -1.28 -12.64 11.07
N ARG A 210 -1.04 -13.70 10.30
CA ARG A 210 -1.95 -14.86 10.24
C ARG A 210 -2.20 -15.41 11.65
N SER A 211 -3.47 -15.58 12.00
CA SER A 211 -3.86 -16.05 13.34
C SER A 211 -3.62 -17.54 13.55
N ASP A 212 -3.67 -18.32 12.47
CA ASP A 212 -3.44 -19.76 12.48
C ASP A 212 -1.95 -20.10 12.24
N PRO A 213 -1.25 -20.72 13.21
CA PRO A 213 0.14 -21.17 13.05
C PRO A 213 0.32 -22.27 11.97
N SER A 214 -0.76 -22.98 11.64
CA SER A 214 -0.78 -24.00 10.60
C SER A 214 -0.94 -23.43 9.19
N TRP A 215 -1.24 -22.13 9.07
CA TRP A 215 -1.35 -21.45 7.79
C TRP A 215 -0.08 -21.64 6.95
N ARG A 216 -0.26 -21.87 5.66
CA ARG A 216 0.81 -21.98 4.67
C ARG A 216 0.48 -21.09 3.50
N VAL A 217 1.52 -20.55 2.87
CA VAL A 217 1.37 -19.84 1.60
C VAL A 217 0.67 -20.76 0.59
N PRO A 218 -0.41 -20.29 -0.07
CA PRO A 218 -1.03 -21.05 -1.14
C PRO A 218 -0.05 -21.39 -2.26
N CYS A 219 -0.34 -22.44 -3.02
CA CYS A 219 0.43 -22.74 -4.23
C CYS A 219 0.36 -21.56 -5.21
N THR A 220 1.48 -21.22 -5.83
CA THR A 220 1.57 -20.11 -6.79
C THR A 220 0.61 -20.26 -7.95
N ILE A 221 0.36 -21.51 -8.37
CA ILE A 221 -0.54 -21.84 -9.47
C ILE A 221 -1.91 -22.20 -8.87
N PRO A 222 -2.96 -21.38 -9.11
CA PRO A 222 -4.32 -21.74 -8.75
C PRO A 222 -4.77 -22.98 -9.53
N PHE A 223 -5.49 -23.87 -8.85
CA PHE A 223 -6.05 -25.09 -9.46
C PHE A 223 -7.40 -25.44 -8.83
N LEU A 224 -8.32 -24.48 -8.85
CA LEU A 224 -9.60 -24.57 -8.14
C LEU A 224 -10.56 -25.51 -8.88
N HIS A 225 -11.27 -26.38 -8.16
CA HIS A 225 -12.30 -27.22 -8.78
C HIS A 225 -13.51 -26.37 -9.19
N GLU A 226 -14.27 -26.84 -10.19
CA GLU A 226 -15.46 -26.13 -10.69
C GLU A 226 -16.53 -25.92 -9.61
N ASP A 227 -16.56 -26.76 -8.59
CA ASP A 227 -17.50 -26.65 -7.46
C ASP A 227 -17.10 -25.55 -6.46
N ALA A 228 -15.93 -24.95 -6.61
CA ALA A 228 -15.53 -23.76 -5.87
C ALA A 228 -16.20 -22.47 -6.41
N PHE A 229 -16.93 -22.55 -7.52
CA PHE A 229 -17.57 -21.40 -8.15
C PHE A 229 -19.09 -21.59 -8.21
N ALA A 230 -19.82 -20.53 -7.85
CA ALA A 230 -21.21 -20.36 -8.20
C ALA A 230 -21.37 -20.39 -9.72
N LYS A 231 -22.46 -20.99 -10.20
CA LYS A 231 -22.74 -21.23 -11.62
C LYS A 231 -24.23 -21.08 -11.91
N ARG A 232 -24.52 -20.66 -13.14
CA ARG A 232 -25.88 -20.53 -13.66
C ARG A 232 -26.65 -21.85 -13.52
N MET A 233 -27.92 -21.78 -13.16
CA MET A 233 -28.84 -22.92 -13.14
C MET A 233 -29.67 -22.97 -14.45
N PRO A 234 -29.94 -24.15 -15.03
CA PRO A 234 -29.53 -25.48 -14.59
C PRO A 234 -28.02 -25.72 -14.74
N LYS A 235 -27.47 -26.67 -13.96
CA LYS A 235 -26.05 -27.06 -13.75
C LYS A 235 -25.13 -27.22 -14.98
N LYS A 236 -25.61 -26.93 -16.20
CA LYS A 236 -24.85 -26.79 -17.45
C LYS A 236 -24.44 -25.35 -17.78
N GLY A 237 -24.34 -24.45 -16.78
CA GLY A 237 -23.54 -23.24 -16.96
C GLY A 237 -22.12 -23.62 -17.39
N LEU A 238 -21.66 -23.11 -18.54
CA LEU A 238 -20.34 -23.42 -19.08
C LEU A 238 -19.28 -22.76 -18.18
N ILE A 239 -18.64 -23.56 -17.33
CA ILE A 239 -17.42 -23.19 -16.63
C ILE A 239 -16.25 -23.87 -17.32
N THR A 240 -15.20 -23.10 -17.62
CA THR A 240 -13.96 -23.63 -18.19
C THR A 240 -13.38 -24.65 -17.22
N LYS A 241 -13.11 -25.87 -17.72
CA LYS A 241 -12.58 -26.96 -16.91
C LYS A 241 -11.24 -26.58 -16.28
N ARG A 242 -10.98 -26.97 -15.03
CA ARG A 242 -9.78 -26.55 -14.30
C ARG A 242 -8.47 -26.88 -15.05
N GLU A 243 -8.42 -28.02 -15.75
CA GLU A 243 -7.24 -28.42 -16.54
C GLU A 243 -7.05 -27.50 -17.76
N VAL A 244 -8.16 -27.06 -18.38
CA VAL A 244 -8.13 -26.11 -19.49
C VAL A 244 -7.76 -24.72 -18.98
N ARG A 245 -8.33 -24.26 -17.86
CA ARG A 245 -7.96 -22.97 -17.25
C ARG A 245 -6.48 -22.92 -16.92
N LEU A 246 -5.95 -23.97 -16.29
CA LEU A 246 -4.53 -24.07 -15.97
C LEU A 246 -3.65 -23.90 -17.23
N LEU A 247 -3.94 -24.65 -18.29
CA LEU A 247 -3.18 -24.57 -19.54
C LEU A 247 -3.29 -23.19 -20.20
N SER A 248 -4.48 -22.59 -20.21
CA SER A 248 -4.71 -21.26 -20.76
C SER A 248 -3.95 -20.17 -19.97
N LEU A 249 -4.05 -20.19 -18.64
CA LEU A 249 -3.35 -19.23 -17.77
C LEU A 249 -1.83 -19.35 -17.88
N ALA A 250 -1.31 -20.58 -17.93
CA ALA A 250 0.11 -20.82 -18.11
C ALA A 250 0.60 -20.35 -19.49
N ALA A 251 -0.16 -20.61 -20.56
CA ALA A 251 0.18 -20.17 -21.90
C ALA A 251 0.19 -18.64 -22.07
N MET A 252 -0.63 -17.91 -21.29
CA MET A 252 -0.64 -16.44 -21.28
C MET A 252 0.59 -15.82 -20.62
N GLY A 253 1.37 -16.58 -19.84
CA GLY A 253 2.58 -16.07 -19.19
C GLY A 253 2.30 -14.91 -18.22
N ILE A 254 1.19 -14.99 -17.47
CA ILE A 254 0.74 -13.95 -16.54
C ILE A 254 1.85 -13.66 -15.52
N ARG A 255 2.25 -12.39 -15.44
CA ARG A 255 3.22 -11.85 -14.47
C ARG A 255 2.48 -11.18 -13.30
N PRO A 256 3.14 -10.99 -12.14
CA PRO A 256 2.50 -10.38 -10.98
C PRO A 256 1.86 -9.00 -11.23
N ASP A 257 2.40 -8.24 -12.19
CA ASP A 257 1.99 -6.88 -12.58
C ASP A 257 1.10 -6.85 -13.85
N SER A 258 0.65 -8.01 -14.33
CA SER A 258 -0.07 -8.09 -15.61
C SER A 258 -1.46 -7.49 -15.54
N VAL A 259 -1.87 -6.85 -16.66
CA VAL A 259 -3.26 -6.49 -16.90
C VAL A 259 -3.89 -7.54 -17.81
N VAL A 260 -4.97 -8.17 -17.36
CA VAL A 260 -5.64 -9.26 -18.09
C VAL A 260 -7.06 -8.84 -18.46
N TRP A 261 -7.49 -9.15 -19.69
CA TRP A 261 -8.86 -8.94 -20.14
C TRP A 261 -9.52 -10.31 -20.37
N ASP A 262 -10.53 -10.62 -19.58
CA ASP A 262 -11.35 -11.83 -19.69
C ASP A 262 -12.68 -11.46 -20.36
N ILE A 263 -12.80 -11.76 -21.66
CA ILE A 263 -13.96 -11.39 -22.48
C ILE A 263 -14.95 -12.56 -22.52
N GLY A 264 -16.16 -12.34 -22.03
CA GLY A 264 -17.13 -13.41 -21.78
C GLY A 264 -16.82 -14.14 -20.47
N ALA A 265 -16.56 -13.37 -19.42
CA ALA A 265 -16.07 -13.88 -18.14
C ALA A 265 -17.00 -14.92 -17.49
N GLY A 266 -18.31 -14.86 -17.78
CA GLY A 266 -19.32 -15.77 -17.26
C GLY A 266 -19.27 -15.84 -15.73
N SER A 267 -18.86 -16.99 -15.19
CA SER A 267 -18.70 -17.19 -13.73
C SER A 267 -17.52 -16.43 -13.09
N GLY A 268 -16.60 -15.88 -13.89
CA GLY A 268 -15.38 -15.24 -13.42
C GLY A 268 -14.27 -16.22 -13.00
N SER A 269 -14.42 -17.53 -13.26
CA SER A 269 -13.41 -18.52 -12.84
C SER A 269 -12.02 -18.29 -13.43
N VAL A 270 -11.93 -17.91 -14.71
CA VAL A 270 -10.65 -17.53 -15.35
C VAL A 270 -10.15 -16.20 -14.78
N SER A 271 -11.03 -15.20 -14.65
CA SER A 271 -10.71 -13.91 -14.03
C SER A 271 -10.10 -14.05 -12.63
N ILE A 272 -10.68 -14.89 -11.77
CA ILE A 272 -10.23 -15.12 -10.39
C ILE A 272 -8.83 -15.75 -10.37
N GLU A 273 -8.62 -16.82 -11.13
CA GLU A 273 -7.32 -17.50 -11.14
C GLU A 273 -6.25 -16.62 -11.81
N ALA A 274 -6.59 -15.83 -12.83
CA ALA A 274 -5.70 -14.83 -13.42
C ALA A 274 -5.33 -13.74 -12.40
N ALA A 275 -6.30 -13.27 -11.62
CA ALA A 275 -6.10 -12.26 -10.59
C ALA A 275 -5.20 -12.72 -9.44
N LEU A 276 -5.31 -14.00 -9.05
CA LEU A 276 -4.42 -14.63 -8.07
C LEU A 276 -2.97 -14.77 -8.58
N LEU A 277 -2.78 -14.93 -9.90
CA LEU A 277 -1.47 -14.95 -10.55
C LEU A 277 -0.87 -13.54 -10.71
N ALA A 278 -1.72 -12.50 -10.77
CA ALA A 278 -1.35 -11.10 -10.94
C ALA A 278 -1.75 -10.24 -9.72
N PRO A 279 -1.23 -10.51 -8.50
CA PRO A 279 -1.65 -9.80 -7.28
C PRO A 279 -1.36 -8.29 -7.29
N GLU A 280 -0.36 -7.83 -8.06
CA GLU A 280 -0.04 -6.41 -8.27
C GLU A 280 -0.65 -5.84 -9.56
N GLY A 281 -1.33 -6.70 -10.33
CA GLY A 281 -1.98 -6.39 -11.59
C GLY A 281 -3.48 -6.17 -11.44
N LEU A 282 -4.17 -6.14 -12.57
CA LEU A 282 -5.59 -5.86 -12.65
C LEU A 282 -6.25 -6.72 -13.72
N VAL A 283 -7.38 -7.34 -13.40
CA VAL A 283 -8.16 -8.12 -14.36
C VAL A 283 -9.45 -7.38 -14.70
N TYR A 284 -9.76 -7.27 -15.99
CA TYR A 284 -11.02 -6.75 -16.49
C TYR A 284 -11.89 -7.92 -16.95
N ALA A 285 -12.97 -8.18 -16.22
CA ALA A 285 -13.93 -9.24 -16.52
C ALA A 285 -15.12 -8.64 -17.26
N VAL A 286 -15.20 -8.84 -18.57
CA VAL A 286 -16.28 -8.31 -19.41
C VAL A 286 -17.35 -9.37 -19.60
N GLU A 287 -18.59 -9.08 -19.19
CA GLU A 287 -19.72 -9.99 -19.33
C GLU A 287 -20.98 -9.24 -19.79
N VAL A 288 -21.71 -9.85 -20.73
CA VAL A 288 -22.90 -9.25 -21.36
C VAL A 288 -24.19 -9.69 -20.68
N ASP A 289 -24.23 -10.91 -20.14
CA ASP A 289 -25.40 -11.48 -19.47
C ASP A 289 -25.49 -10.96 -18.02
N PRO A 290 -26.59 -10.28 -17.63
CA PRO A 290 -26.71 -9.71 -16.28
C PRO A 290 -26.63 -10.75 -15.16
N GLU A 291 -27.11 -11.98 -15.37
CA GLU A 291 -26.99 -13.06 -14.38
C GLU A 291 -25.53 -13.52 -14.24
N GLY A 292 -24.79 -13.63 -15.36
CA GLY A 292 -23.35 -13.87 -15.35
C GLY A 292 -22.56 -12.80 -14.61
N VAL A 293 -22.90 -11.53 -14.80
CA VAL A 293 -22.29 -10.40 -14.06
C VAL A 293 -22.45 -10.57 -12.55
N GLU A 294 -23.64 -10.91 -12.07
CA GLU A 294 -23.88 -11.13 -10.63
C GLU A 294 -23.14 -12.35 -10.10
N ILE A 295 -23.18 -13.49 -10.82
CA ILE A 295 -22.42 -14.70 -10.44
C ILE A 295 -20.92 -14.41 -10.36
N CYS A 296 -20.38 -13.64 -11.31
CA CYS A 296 -18.98 -13.22 -11.28
C CYS A 296 -18.68 -12.43 -10.00
N ARG A 297 -19.52 -11.46 -9.64
CA ARG A 297 -19.37 -10.68 -8.40
C ARG A 297 -19.45 -11.55 -7.13
N GLU A 298 -20.40 -12.47 -7.08
CA GLU A 298 -20.54 -13.43 -5.97
C GLU A 298 -19.28 -14.28 -5.80
N ASN A 299 -18.72 -14.78 -6.90
CA ASN A 299 -17.48 -15.56 -6.87
C ASN A 299 -16.28 -14.70 -6.44
N LEU A 300 -16.15 -13.47 -6.92
CA LEU A 300 -15.07 -12.57 -6.47
C LEU A 300 -15.10 -12.35 -4.94
N LEU A 301 -16.30 -12.13 -4.40
CA LEU A 301 -16.53 -12.00 -2.97
C LEU A 301 -16.15 -13.29 -2.22
N ALA A 302 -16.65 -14.44 -2.67
CA ALA A 302 -16.43 -15.75 -2.03
C ALA A 302 -14.95 -16.18 -2.04
N HIS A 303 -14.17 -15.75 -3.04
CA HIS A 303 -12.74 -16.04 -3.14
C HIS A 303 -11.86 -14.96 -2.49
N ALA A 304 -12.46 -13.87 -2.00
CA ALA A 304 -11.80 -12.66 -1.51
C ALA A 304 -10.74 -12.12 -2.50
N VAL A 305 -11.15 -11.96 -3.75
CA VAL A 305 -10.34 -11.42 -4.85
C VAL A 305 -10.90 -10.07 -5.25
N ASP A 306 -10.10 -9.02 -5.11
CA ASP A 306 -10.53 -7.63 -5.24
C ASP A 306 -9.68 -6.78 -6.19
N ASN A 307 -8.87 -7.42 -7.04
CA ASN A 307 -8.18 -6.84 -8.21
C ASN A 307 -8.85 -7.26 -9.54
N VAL A 308 -10.17 -7.46 -9.52
CA VAL A 308 -10.97 -7.74 -10.73
C VAL A 308 -12.04 -6.67 -10.88
N ARG A 309 -12.10 -6.04 -12.06
CA ARG A 309 -13.14 -5.07 -12.44
C ARG A 309 -14.14 -5.73 -13.37
N VAL A 310 -15.35 -5.95 -12.86
CA VAL A 310 -16.45 -6.49 -13.66
C VAL A 310 -17.09 -5.38 -14.48
N ILE A 311 -17.05 -5.50 -15.81
CA ILE A 311 -17.63 -4.58 -16.78
C ILE A 311 -18.83 -5.25 -17.42
N ALA A 312 -20.02 -4.73 -17.16
CA ALA A 312 -21.25 -5.20 -17.78
C ALA A 312 -21.40 -4.59 -19.18
N GLY A 313 -21.47 -5.44 -20.21
CA GLY A 313 -21.75 -5.04 -21.58
C GLY A 313 -21.06 -5.92 -22.61
N ARG A 314 -21.23 -5.53 -23.88
CA ARG A 314 -20.76 -6.31 -25.02
C ARG A 314 -19.39 -5.81 -25.48
N ALA A 315 -18.42 -6.71 -25.64
CA ALA A 315 -17.20 -6.39 -26.37
C ALA A 315 -17.50 -6.33 -27.89
N PRO A 316 -16.88 -5.40 -28.65
CA PRO A 316 -15.86 -4.44 -28.22
C PRO A 316 -16.40 -3.11 -27.64
N GLU A 317 -17.71 -2.90 -27.56
CA GLU A 317 -18.34 -1.61 -27.22
C GLU A 317 -17.94 -1.05 -25.84
N VAL A 318 -17.64 -1.93 -24.89
CA VAL A 318 -17.24 -1.56 -23.52
C VAL A 318 -15.73 -1.64 -23.27
N LEU A 319 -14.94 -1.87 -24.32
CA LEU A 319 -13.48 -1.79 -24.26
C LEU A 319 -13.09 -0.33 -24.50
N ALA A 320 -12.68 0.37 -23.43
CA ALA A 320 -12.20 1.74 -23.49
C ALA A 320 -10.74 1.83 -23.92
#